data_AF-A0A497USG5-F1
#
_entry.id   AF-A0A497USG5-F1
#
_cell.length_a   1.000
_cell.length_b   1.000
_cell.length_c   1.000
_cell.angle_alpha   90.00
_cell.angle_beta   90.00
_cell.angle_gamma   90.00
#
_symmetry.space_group_name_H-M   'P 1'
#
loop_
_entity.id
_entity.type
_entity.pdbx_description
1 polymer ?
#
loop_
_entity_poly.entity_id
_entity_poly.type
_entity_poly.pdbx_seq_one_letter_code
_entity_poly.pdbx_strand_id
1 'polypeptide(L)' 'MDEKVKRLLKVYSELDYNQRKEVREFIENYEKKDFQEKRTINESLNKSLGPLMTNTCAYCGK' A
#
# COMPACT_ATOMS: atom_id res chain seq x y z
N MET A 1 -4.35 17.02 -6.65
CA MET A 1 -4.27 15.71 -5.99
C MET A 1 -2.87 15.17 -6.19
N ASP A 2 -2.24 14.68 -5.13
CA ASP A 2 -0.88 14.14 -5.19
C ASP A 2 -0.77 12.96 -6.18
N GLU A 3 0.38 12.80 -6.85
CA GLU A 3 0.59 11.75 -7.87
C GLU A 3 0.44 10.34 -7.30
N LYS A 4 0.83 10.11 -6.03
CA LYS A 4 0.64 8.81 -5.38
C LYS A 4 -0.85 8.52 -5.19
N VAL A 5 -1.64 9.54 -4.85
CA VAL A 5 -3.10 9.42 -4.70
C VAL A 5 -3.77 9.16 -6.05
N LYS A 6 -3.35 9.83 -7.13
CA LYS A 6 -3.86 9.54 -8.49
C LYS A 6 -3.61 8.10 -8.91
N ARG A 7 -2.39 7.58 -8.67
CA ARG A 7 -2.02 6.19 -8.96
C ARG A 7 -2.87 5.19 -8.16
N LEU A 8 -3.08 5.46 -6.87
CA LEU A 8 -3.95 4.64 -6.03
C LEU A 8 -5.38 4.59 -6.60
N LEU A 9 -5.97 5.73 -6.95
CA LEU A 9 -7.33 5.78 -7.50
C LEU A 9 -7.43 5.08 -8.86
N LYS A 10 -6.40 5.20 -9.70
CA LYS A 10 -6.35 4.50 -11.00
C LYS A 10 -6.41 2.98 -10.79
N VAL A 11 -5.56 2.42 -9.93
CA VAL A 11 -5.58 0.98 -9.61
C VAL A 11 -6.92 0.59 -8.98
N TYR A 12 -7.42 1.36 -8.01
CA TYR A 12 -8.70 1.09 -7.35
C TYR A 12 -9.89 1.06 -8.33
N SER A 13 -9.86 1.90 -9.37
CA SER A 13 -10.92 1.95 -10.38
C SER A 13 -10.98 0.71 -11.28
N GLU A 14 -9.86 -0.02 -11.41
CA GLU A 14 -9.74 -1.23 -12.23
C GLU A 14 -10.15 -2.49 -11.47
N LEU A 15 -10.28 -2.41 -10.15
CA LEU A 15 -10.71 -3.52 -9.29
C LEU A 15 -12.21 -3.81 -9.46
N ASP A 16 -12.59 -5.07 -9.32
CA ASP A 16 -13.99 -5.46 -9.20
C ASP A 16 -14.59 -5.06 -7.84
N TYR A 17 -15.89 -5.30 -7.65
CA TYR A 17 -16.57 -4.92 -6.40
C TYR A 17 -16.01 -5.63 -5.16
N ASN A 18 -15.67 -6.91 -5.26
CA ASN A 18 -15.17 -7.70 -4.14
C ASN A 18 -13.76 -7.26 -3.76
N GLN A 19 -12.89 -7.07 -4.75
CA GLN A 19 -11.55 -6.52 -4.54
C GLN A 19 -11.61 -5.11 -3.93
N ARG A 20 -12.53 -4.25 -4.38
CA ARG A 20 -12.75 -2.93 -3.77
C ARG A 20 -13.26 -3.02 -2.33
N LYS A 21 -14.04 -4.06 -2.00
CA LYS A 21 -14.50 -4.32 -0.63
C LYS A 21 -13.32 -4.72 0.26
N GLU A 22 -12.47 -5.64 -0.19
CA GLU A 22 -11.25 -6.04 0.52
C GLU A 22 -10.34 -4.84 0.82
N VAL A 23 -10.14 -3.94 -0.16
CA VAL A 23 -9.35 -2.71 0.06
C VAL A 23 -9.97 -1.82 1.14
N ARG A 24 -11.29 -1.63 1.14
CA ARG A 24 -11.97 -0.80 2.15
C ARG A 24 -11.85 -1.39 3.54
N GLU A 25 -12.06 -2.70 3.67
CA GLU A 25 -11.91 -3.42 4.95
C GLU A 25 -10.47 -3.36 5.46
N PHE A 26 -9.48 -3.51 4.57
CA PHE A 26 -8.08 -3.34 4.91
C PHE A 26 -7.79 -1.93 5.45
N ILE A 27 -8.24 -0.88 4.75
CA ILE A 27 -8.01 0.51 5.17
C ILE A 27 -8.66 0.77 6.53
N GLU A 28 -9.91 0.37 6.73
CA GLU A 28 -10.61 0.56 8.01
C GLU A 28 -9.87 -0.13 9.17
N ASN A 29 -9.41 -1.36 8.96
CA ASN A 29 -8.64 -2.10 9.96
C ASN A 29 -7.26 -1.48 10.20
N TYR A 30 -6.58 -1.03 9.14
CA TYR A 30 -5.27 -0.40 9.23
C TYR A 30 -5.35 0.90 10.04
N GLU A 31 -6.36 1.73 9.85
CA GLU A 31 -6.47 3.01 10.57
C GLU A 31 -6.66 2.85 12.08
N LYS A 32 -7.35 1.79 12.51
CA LYS A 32 -7.59 1.45 13.92
C LYS A 32 -6.36 0.91 14.65
N LYS A 33 -5.30 0.52 13.93
CA LYS A 33 -4.09 -0.08 14.49
C LYS A 33 -3.16 0.96 15.11
N ASP A 34 -2.39 0.51 16.10
CA ASP A 34 -1.36 1.34 16.71
C ASP A 34 -0.12 1.49 15.80
N PHE A 35 0.84 2.31 16.24
CA PHE A 35 2.06 2.57 15.48
C PHE A 35 2.90 1.30 15.21
N GLN A 36 3.02 0.42 16.21
CA GLN A 36 3.84 -0.80 16.14
C GLN A 36 3.23 -1.79 15.13
N GLU A 37 1.91 -1.94 15.16
CA GLU A 37 1.17 -2.77 14.23
C GLU A 37 1.22 -2.23 12.80
N LYS A 38 1.01 -0.91 12.62
CA LYS A 38 1.13 -0.25 11.31
C LYS A 38 2.52 -0.45 10.71
N ARG A 39 3.57 -0.30 11.53
CA ARG A 39 4.96 -0.55 11.12
C ARG A 39 5.15 -1.99 10.65
N THR A 40 4.65 -2.97 11.40
CA THR A 40 4.75 -4.39 11.05
C THR A 40 4.08 -4.69 9.71
N ILE A 41 2.89 -4.13 9.47
CA ILE A 41 2.18 -4.26 8.18
C ILE A 41 3.00 -3.65 7.04
N ASN A 42 3.51 -2.44 7.23
CA ASN A 42 4.30 -1.75 6.20
C ASN A 42 5.60 -2.51 5.87
N GLU A 43 6.27 -3.08 6.87
CA GLU A 43 7.45 -3.94 6.66
C GLU A 43 7.09 -5.21 5.89
N SER A 44 5.94 -5.83 6.19
CA SER A 44 5.44 -6.99 5.45
C SER A 44 5.17 -6.64 3.98
N LEU A 45 4.48 -5.54 3.71
CA LEU A 45 4.20 -5.07 2.35
C LEU A 45 5.48 -4.76 1.58
N ASN A 46 6.46 -4.10 2.22
CA ASN A 46 7.75 -3.81 1.59
C ASN A 46 8.55 -5.09 1.26
N LYS A 47 8.45 -6.14 2.08
CA LYS A 47 9.08 -7.43 1.79
C LYS A 47 8.45 -8.12 0.59
N SER A 48 7.12 -8.05 0.46
CA SER A 48 6.40 -8.73 -0.63
C SER A 48 6.42 -7.97 -1.96
N LEU A 49 6.30 -6.64 -1.93
CA LEU A 49 6.12 -5.81 -3.12
C LEU A 49 7.38 -5.00 -3.48
N GLY A 50 8.42 -5.06 -2.64
CA GLY A 50 9.54 -4.14 -2.71
C GLY A 50 9.18 -2.76 -2.16
N PRO A 51 10.15 -1.84 -2.11
CA PRO A 51 9.90 -0.50 -1.67
C PRO A 51 9.07 0.29 -2.70
N LEU A 52 8.32 1.29 -2.24
CA LEU A 52 7.70 2.26 -3.14
C LEU A 52 8.77 2.90 -4.02
N MET A 53 8.43 3.17 -5.29
CA MET A 53 9.28 3.69 -6.40
C MET A 53 10.14 4.94 -6.07
N THR A 54 10.02 5.50 -4.87
CA THR A 54 10.87 6.60 -4.37
C THR A 54 12.16 6.12 -3.71
N ASN A 55 12.32 4.83 -3.44
CA ASN A 55 13.52 4.26 -2.85
C ASN A 55 14.22 3.37 -3.86
N THR A 56 15.42 3.79 -4.26
CA THR A 56 16.36 2.96 -5.02
C THR A 56 16.66 1.68 -4.25
N CYS A 57 16.63 0.54 -4.92
CA CYS A 57 16.96 -0.73 -4.29
C CYS A 57 18.39 -0.68 -3.72
N ALA A 58 18.56 -0.93 -2.41
CA ALA A 58 19.88 -0.88 -1.77
C ALA A 58 20.88 -1.92 -2.32
N TYR A 59 20.39 -2.97 -2.99
CA TYR A 59 21.23 -4.02 -3.58
C TYR A 59 21.63 -3.73 -5.03
N CYS A 60 20.73 -3.19 -5.85
CA CYS A 60 20.99 -2.98 -7.28
C CYS A 60 20.98 -1.52 -7.74
N GLY A 61 20.64 -0.57 -6.86
CA GLY A 61 20.64 0.87 -7.15
C GLY A 61 19.69 1.30 -8.26
N LYS A 62 18.72 0.44 -8.62
CA LYS A 62 17.64 0.72 -9.58
C LYS A 62 16.32 0.97 -8.85
#